data_AF-A0A933EN72-F1
#
_entry.id   AF-A0A933EN72-F1
#
_cell.length_a   1.000
_cell.length_b   1.000
_cell.length_c   1.000
_cell.angle_alpha   90.00
_cell.angle_beta   90.00
_cell.angle_gamma   90.00
#
_symmetry.space_group_name_H-M   'P 1'
#
loop_
_entity.id
_entity.type
_entity.pdbx_description
1 polymer ?
#
loop_
_entity_poly.entity_id
_entity_poly.type
_entity_poly.pdbx_seq_one_letter_code
_entity_poly.pdbx_strand_id
1 'polypeptide(L)'
;EQYSRVYVLLPPSATDPAGVAAVAGATWSTRRFTIGASADDAGIGNLHARMVVVVNPQDWGTTPPLDQWFAQYYAGVVYVPLYADSPDDLAIQLNQTPLPAPVVARASPPQPPLGVPREQYARSYVLFNPTQTDPAWVTAVANATWARRVTLGGSADDAGIGDLDTRQAVIINPRQGYTSDILAWFAQYYPGVDLRVAEGTTPEEVALKVKQALGM
;
A
#
# COMPACT_ATOMS: atom_id res chain seq x y z
N GLU A 1 14.22 -6.61 -4.71
CA GLU A 1 15.42 -5.82 -4.32
C GLU A 1 15.11 -5.01 -3.05
N GLN A 2 16.08 -4.35 -2.42
CA GLN A 2 15.76 -3.41 -1.33
C GLN A 2 15.22 -2.10 -1.92
N TYR A 3 14.03 -1.70 -1.50
CA TYR A 3 13.38 -0.46 -1.95
C TYR A 3 12.82 0.32 -0.75
N SER A 4 12.51 1.60 -0.98
CA SER A 4 11.86 2.46 0.01
C SER A 4 10.36 2.42 -0.18
N ARG A 5 9.63 1.99 0.84
CA ARG A 5 8.16 1.96 0.83
C ARG A 5 7.63 3.24 1.48
N VAL A 6 6.71 3.91 0.77
CA VAL A 6 5.85 4.95 1.37
C VAL A 6 4.43 4.42 1.35
N TYR A 7 3.85 4.28 2.54
CA TYR A 7 2.47 3.85 2.75
C TYR A 7 1.65 5.03 3.28
N VAL A 8 0.62 5.44 2.55
CA VAL A 8 -0.37 6.40 3.02
C VAL A 8 -1.45 5.63 3.76
N LEU A 9 -1.48 5.83 5.08
CA LEU A 9 -2.35 5.16 6.01
C LEU A 9 -3.58 6.03 6.27
N LEU A 10 -4.72 5.65 5.67
CA LEU A 10 -6.01 6.34 5.83
C LEU A 10 -6.73 5.87 7.10
N PRO A 11 -7.37 6.79 7.86
CA PRO A 11 -7.97 6.46 9.13
C PRO A 11 -9.24 5.61 9.01
N PRO A 12 -9.67 4.94 10.09
CA PRO A 12 -10.93 4.20 10.13
C PRO A 12 -12.15 5.05 9.74
N SER A 13 -12.12 6.35 10.07
CA SER A 13 -13.14 7.36 9.73
C SER A 13 -13.31 7.57 8.22
N ALA A 14 -12.32 7.23 7.39
CA ALA A 14 -12.37 7.43 5.95
C ALA A 14 -13.28 6.39 5.25
N THR A 15 -14.56 6.32 5.58
CA THR A 15 -15.49 5.26 5.15
C THR A 15 -15.76 5.19 3.65
N ASP A 16 -15.52 6.29 2.94
CA ASP A 16 -15.65 6.37 1.49
C ASP A 16 -14.26 6.44 0.81
N PRO A 17 -14.17 6.15 -0.50
CA PRO A 17 -12.91 6.09 -1.24
C PRO A 17 -12.36 7.46 -1.67
N ALA A 18 -12.98 8.59 -1.31
CA ALA A 18 -12.53 9.91 -1.77
C ALA A 18 -11.09 10.22 -1.31
N GLY A 19 -10.72 9.80 -0.10
CA GLY A 19 -9.34 9.89 0.38
C GLY A 19 -8.36 9.09 -0.50
N VAL A 20 -8.75 7.91 -0.97
CA VAL A 20 -7.93 7.11 -1.90
C VAL A 20 -7.77 7.82 -3.23
N ALA A 21 -8.85 8.39 -3.77
CA ALA A 21 -8.83 9.13 -5.02
C ALA A 21 -7.90 10.37 -4.93
N ALA A 22 -7.93 11.10 -3.81
CA ALA A 22 -7.03 12.21 -3.55
C ALA A 22 -5.55 11.77 -3.51
N VAL A 23 -5.25 10.67 -2.81
CA VAL A 23 -3.88 10.13 -2.76
C VAL A 23 -3.41 9.67 -4.14
N ALA A 24 -4.27 8.97 -4.90
CA ALA A 24 -3.97 8.55 -6.25
C ALA A 24 -3.71 9.75 -7.17
N GLY A 25 -4.60 10.75 -7.15
CA GLY A 25 -4.44 11.97 -7.95
C GLY A 25 -3.14 12.72 -7.65
N ALA A 26 -2.77 12.85 -6.37
CA ALA A 26 -1.56 13.57 -5.96
C ALA A 26 -0.27 12.80 -6.24
N THR A 27 -0.27 11.48 -6.07
CA THR A 27 0.98 10.73 -5.93
C THR A 27 1.24 9.73 -7.05
N TRP A 28 0.23 9.26 -7.78
CA TRP A 28 0.38 8.09 -8.65
C TRP A 28 1.34 8.30 -9.82
N SER A 29 1.33 9.49 -10.43
CA SER A 29 2.21 9.78 -11.57
C SER A 29 3.65 10.13 -11.18
N THR A 30 3.87 10.53 -9.92
CA THR A 30 5.14 11.13 -9.48
C THR A 30 5.88 10.28 -8.45
N ARG A 31 5.16 9.71 -7.49
CA ARG A 31 5.74 9.05 -6.31
C ARG A 31 5.21 7.63 -6.07
N ARG A 32 4.02 7.28 -6.59
CA ARG A 32 3.38 5.94 -6.55
C ARG A 32 3.31 5.34 -5.15
N PHE A 33 2.74 6.08 -4.20
CA PHE A 33 2.60 5.58 -2.85
C PHE A 33 1.63 4.40 -2.78
N THR A 34 1.91 3.52 -1.82
CA THR A 34 0.95 2.47 -1.44
C THR A 34 -0.14 3.11 -0.58
N ILE A 35 -1.39 2.72 -0.80
CA ILE A 35 -2.56 3.29 -0.12
C ILE A 35 -3.26 2.16 0.62
N GLY A 36 -3.60 2.36 1.88
CA GLY A 36 -4.45 1.43 2.61
C GLY A 36 -4.86 1.95 3.98
N ALA A 37 -5.48 1.10 4.79
CA ALA A 37 -6.07 1.47 6.08
C ALA A 37 -5.68 0.50 7.21
N SER A 38 -4.61 -0.29 7.05
CA SER A 38 -4.11 -1.20 8.09
C SER A 38 -2.76 -0.71 8.61
N ALA A 39 -2.71 -0.37 9.90
CA ALA A 39 -1.47 0.04 10.56
C ALA A 39 -0.46 -1.11 10.62
N ASP A 40 -0.92 -2.34 10.85
CA ASP A 40 -0.07 -3.53 10.79
C ASP A 40 0.53 -3.69 9.37
N ASP A 41 -0.28 -3.59 8.31
CA ASP A 41 0.22 -3.68 6.93
C ASP A 41 1.21 -2.57 6.59
N ALA A 42 1.00 -1.34 7.07
CA ALA A 42 1.93 -0.24 6.85
C ALA A 42 3.32 -0.52 7.47
N GLY A 43 3.36 -1.28 8.56
CA GLY A 43 4.58 -1.60 9.32
C GLY A 43 5.35 -2.84 8.87
N ILE A 44 4.72 -3.80 8.17
CA ILE A 44 5.39 -5.06 7.78
C ILE A 44 6.45 -4.90 6.67
N GLY A 45 7.26 -5.96 6.52
CA GLY A 45 8.29 -6.10 5.50
C GLY A 45 9.70 -5.83 6.01
N ASN A 46 10.63 -6.71 5.65
CA ASN A 46 12.05 -6.55 5.99
C ASN A 46 12.75 -5.59 5.00
N LEU A 47 12.29 -4.34 5.00
CA LEU A 47 12.77 -3.27 4.11
C LEU A 47 13.66 -2.29 4.88
N HIS A 48 14.68 -1.77 4.20
CA HIS A 48 15.60 -0.76 4.72
C HIS A 48 14.90 0.55 5.10
N ALA A 49 13.86 0.94 4.34
CA ALA A 49 13.08 2.14 4.61
C ALA A 49 11.58 1.85 4.49
N ARG A 50 10.87 1.97 5.61
CA ARG A 50 9.40 1.93 5.69
C ARG A 50 8.92 3.26 6.22
N MET A 51 8.31 4.06 5.37
CA MET A 51 7.69 5.32 5.74
C MET A 51 6.19 5.17 5.75
N VAL A 52 5.56 5.65 6.82
CA VAL A 52 4.11 5.66 6.95
C VAL A 52 3.65 7.11 7.10
N VAL A 53 2.95 7.60 6.09
CA VAL A 53 2.25 8.88 6.14
C VAL A 53 0.87 8.63 6.74
N VAL A 54 0.69 9.00 8.00
CA VAL A 54 -0.54 8.74 8.76
C VAL A 54 -1.48 9.93 8.61
N VAL A 55 -2.56 9.73 7.88
CA VAL A 55 -3.58 10.76 7.65
C VAL A 55 -4.49 10.86 8.87
N ASN A 56 -4.64 12.07 9.38
CA ASN A 56 -5.45 12.41 10.55
C ASN A 56 -5.25 11.42 11.71
N PRO A 57 -4.06 11.36 12.34
CA PRO A 57 -3.76 10.42 13.41
C PRO A 57 -4.76 10.45 14.58
N GLN A 58 -5.38 11.60 14.84
CA GLN A 58 -6.41 11.77 15.86
C GLN A 58 -7.66 10.92 15.60
N ASP A 59 -7.95 10.58 14.35
CA ASP A 59 -9.13 9.81 13.95
C ASP A 59 -8.96 8.30 14.16
N TRP A 60 -7.76 7.86 14.53
CA TRP A 60 -7.48 6.45 14.82
C TRP A 60 -7.94 6.02 16.21
N GLY A 61 -8.09 6.96 17.15
CA GLY A 61 -8.58 6.70 18.50
C GLY A 61 -7.77 5.66 19.28
N THR A 62 -6.51 5.42 18.92
CA THR A 62 -5.66 4.38 19.53
C THR A 62 -5.09 4.83 20.87
N THR A 63 -4.95 3.88 21.79
CA THR A 63 -4.18 4.04 23.03
C THR A 63 -3.22 2.84 23.14
N PRO A 64 -1.90 3.04 23.06
CA PRO A 64 -1.21 4.34 22.91
C PRO A 64 -1.48 4.99 21.53
N PRO A 65 -1.21 6.30 21.37
CA PRO A 65 -1.28 6.96 20.07
C PRO A 65 -0.41 6.26 19.00
N LEU A 66 -0.77 6.40 17.73
CA LEU A 66 -0.17 5.60 16.66
C LEU A 66 1.35 5.71 16.52
N ASP A 67 1.93 6.88 16.78
CA ASP A 67 3.38 7.07 16.75
C ASP A 67 4.11 6.16 17.76
N GLN A 68 3.59 6.09 18.99
CA GLN A 68 4.09 5.20 20.03
C GLN A 68 3.80 3.74 19.72
N TRP A 69 2.63 3.44 19.13
CA TRP A 69 2.29 2.10 18.69
C TRP A 69 3.27 1.57 17.62
N PHE A 70 3.59 2.39 16.60
CA PHE A 70 4.59 2.03 15.60
C PHE A 70 5.98 1.89 16.20
N ALA A 71 6.36 2.78 17.12
CA ALA A 71 7.64 2.67 17.83
C ALA A 71 7.75 1.36 18.64
N GLN A 72 6.64 0.90 19.23
CA GLN A 72 6.57 -0.32 20.02
C GLN A 72 6.61 -1.58 19.14
N TYR A 73 5.80 -1.65 18.08
CA TYR A 73 5.59 -2.90 17.33
C TYR A 73 6.36 -2.99 16.01
N TYR A 74 6.74 -1.86 15.42
CA TYR A 74 7.30 -1.79 14.08
C TYR A 74 8.55 -0.90 14.05
N ALA A 75 9.57 -1.30 14.79
CA ALA A 75 10.85 -0.60 14.84
C ALA A 75 11.39 -0.28 13.43
N GLY A 76 11.93 0.93 13.25
CA GLY A 76 12.45 1.41 11.97
C GLY A 76 11.41 1.97 11.00
N VAL A 77 10.12 2.02 11.37
CA VAL A 77 9.14 2.81 10.65
C VAL A 77 9.42 4.30 10.85
N VAL A 78 9.47 5.05 9.75
CA VAL A 78 9.47 6.52 9.75
C VAL A 78 8.02 6.98 9.76
N TYR A 79 7.56 7.43 10.91
CA TYR A 79 6.21 7.94 11.11
C TYR A 79 6.13 9.42 10.68
N VAL A 80 5.21 9.74 9.77
CA VAL A 80 4.96 11.10 9.29
C VAL A 80 3.47 11.42 9.47
N PRO A 81 3.07 12.23 10.46
CA PRO A 81 1.67 12.65 10.57
C PRO A 81 1.34 13.66 9.47
N LEU A 82 0.16 13.52 8.87
CA LEU A 82 -0.40 14.46 7.89
C LEU A 82 -1.84 14.78 8.32
N TYR A 83 -2.15 16.06 8.43
CA TYR A 83 -3.48 16.54 8.78
C TYR A 83 -4.15 17.12 7.54
N ALA A 84 -5.37 16.70 7.27
CA ALA A 84 -6.15 17.20 6.15
C ALA A 84 -7.65 17.21 6.48
N ASP A 85 -8.30 18.35 6.22
CA ASP A 85 -9.72 18.55 6.54
C ASP A 85 -10.65 18.05 5.41
N SER A 86 -10.09 17.78 4.24
CA SER A 86 -10.84 17.31 3.05
C SER A 86 -9.94 16.50 2.11
N PRO A 87 -10.51 15.76 1.14
CA PRO A 87 -9.73 15.10 0.10
C PRO A 87 -8.85 16.06 -0.73
N ASP A 88 -9.34 17.26 -1.04
CA ASP A 88 -8.57 18.26 -1.79
C ASP A 88 -7.38 18.78 -0.97
N ASP A 89 -7.60 19.05 0.32
CA ASP A 89 -6.52 19.42 1.25
C ASP A 89 -5.52 18.26 1.39
N LEU A 90 -5.98 17.01 1.51
CA LEU A 90 -5.11 15.83 1.54
C LEU A 90 -4.19 15.77 0.31
N ALA A 91 -4.72 16.02 -0.88
CA ALA A 91 -3.91 16.05 -2.10
C ALA A 91 -2.87 17.19 -2.09
N ILE A 92 -3.23 18.37 -1.59
CA ILE A 92 -2.31 19.51 -1.43
C ILE A 92 -1.20 19.16 -0.43
N GLN A 93 -1.57 18.67 0.74
CA GLN A 93 -0.63 18.30 1.79
C GLN A 93 0.33 17.21 1.33
N LEU A 94 -0.14 16.19 0.61
CA LEU A 94 0.73 15.11 0.11
C LEU A 94 1.78 15.62 -0.89
N ASN A 95 1.42 16.59 -1.74
CA ASN A 95 2.36 17.21 -2.66
C ASN A 95 3.44 18.02 -1.92
N GLN A 96 3.04 18.70 -0.85
CA GLN A 96 3.92 19.52 -0.03
C GLN A 96 4.72 18.73 1.00
N THR A 97 4.22 17.55 1.40
CA THR A 97 4.85 16.71 2.42
C THR A 97 6.24 16.34 1.91
N PRO A 98 7.29 16.88 2.55
CA PRO A 98 8.64 16.45 2.24
C PRO A 98 8.71 15.02 2.72
N LEU A 99 8.88 14.08 1.78
CA LEU A 99 9.29 12.75 2.19
C LEU A 99 10.68 12.92 2.79
N PRO A 100 10.90 12.57 4.06
CA PRO A 100 12.26 12.46 4.54
C PRO A 100 13.04 11.63 3.51
N ALA A 101 14.26 12.07 3.18
CA ALA A 101 15.16 11.24 2.39
C ALA A 101 15.08 9.84 2.99
N PRO A 102 14.92 8.78 2.16
CA PRO A 102 14.86 7.42 2.70
C PRO A 102 15.93 7.33 3.74
N VAL A 103 15.55 7.05 4.99
CA VAL A 103 16.58 6.82 5.99
C VAL A 103 17.34 5.66 5.40
N VAL A 104 18.53 5.94 4.88
CA VAL A 104 19.43 4.94 4.36
C VAL A 104 19.87 4.19 5.61
N ALA A 105 19.08 3.22 6.03
CA ALA A 105 19.40 2.38 7.16
C ALA A 105 19.64 0.99 6.58
N ARG A 106 20.79 0.36 6.82
CA ARG A 106 21.38 0.23 8.15
C ARG A 106 22.88 0.52 8.18
N ALA A 107 23.38 0.88 9.36
CA ALA A 107 24.75 0.59 9.74
C ALA A 107 24.87 -0.90 10.12
N SER A 108 25.95 -1.56 9.71
CA SER A 108 26.36 -2.87 10.22
C SER A 108 26.52 -2.78 11.75
N PRO A 109 25.91 -3.66 12.57
CA PRO A 109 25.79 -5.12 12.38
C PRO A 109 24.39 -5.63 11.96
N PRO A 110 24.23 -6.94 11.66
CA PRO A 110 22.92 -7.52 11.36
C PRO A 110 21.95 -7.34 12.53
N GLN A 111 20.92 -6.53 12.32
CA GLN A 111 19.81 -6.40 13.26
C GLN A 111 18.72 -7.45 12.98
N PRO A 112 17.90 -7.81 13.99
CA PRO A 112 16.77 -8.74 13.84
C PRO A 112 15.90 -8.43 12.62
N PRO A 113 15.17 -9.42 12.07
CA PRO A 113 14.23 -9.17 10.98
C PRO A 113 13.22 -8.11 11.43
N LEU A 114 13.16 -7.01 10.69
CA LEU A 114 12.18 -5.95 10.93
C LEU A 114 10.91 -6.23 10.14
N GLY A 115 9.79 -5.70 10.63
CA GLY A 115 8.52 -5.79 9.91
C GLY A 115 7.94 -7.20 9.85
N VAL A 116 8.28 -8.04 10.82
CA VAL A 116 7.51 -9.26 11.12
C VAL A 116 6.11 -8.81 11.57
N PRO A 117 5.03 -9.43 11.11
CA PRO A 117 3.69 -9.06 11.54
C PRO A 117 3.53 -9.30 13.04
N ARG A 118 2.93 -8.32 13.72
CA ARG A 118 2.55 -8.44 15.14
C ARG A 118 1.57 -9.59 15.37
N GLU A 119 0.64 -9.77 14.43
CA GLU A 119 -0.39 -10.82 14.41
C GLU A 119 -0.56 -11.34 12.98
N GLN A 120 -0.92 -12.62 12.82
CA GLN A 120 -1.27 -13.18 11.51
C GLN A 120 -2.62 -12.65 11.03
N TYR A 121 -2.70 -12.29 9.75
CA TYR A 121 -3.93 -11.88 9.07
C TYR A 121 -3.85 -12.19 7.57
N ALA A 122 -5.01 -12.26 6.91
CA ALA A 122 -5.07 -12.39 5.47
C ALA A 122 -4.88 -11.02 4.80
N ARG A 123 -3.80 -10.89 4.01
CA ARG A 123 -3.47 -9.66 3.30
C ARG A 123 -3.92 -9.74 1.85
N SER A 124 -4.71 -8.77 1.41
CA SER A 124 -5.08 -8.59 0.00
C SER A 124 -4.47 -7.29 -0.54
N TYR A 125 -3.75 -7.40 -1.66
CA TYR A 125 -3.11 -6.29 -2.35
C TYR A 125 -3.56 -6.25 -3.81
N VAL A 126 -3.96 -5.09 -4.31
CA VAL A 126 -4.23 -4.88 -5.74
C VAL A 126 -3.01 -4.22 -6.38
N LEU A 127 -2.35 -4.97 -7.25
CA LEU A 127 -1.16 -4.55 -7.98
C LEU A 127 -1.55 -3.92 -9.31
N PHE A 128 -1.32 -2.63 -9.40
CA PHE A 128 -1.47 -1.87 -10.64
C PHE A 128 -0.16 -1.82 -11.41
N ASN A 129 -0.26 -1.67 -12.73
CA ASN A 129 0.91 -1.37 -13.52
C ASN A 129 1.29 0.12 -13.42
N PRO A 130 2.43 0.49 -12.82
CA PRO A 130 2.79 1.88 -12.60
C PRO A 130 3.09 2.69 -13.87
N THR A 131 3.29 2.05 -15.01
CA THR A 131 3.61 2.70 -16.30
C THR A 131 2.39 2.97 -17.18
N GLN A 132 1.26 2.30 -16.90
CA GLN A 132 0.06 2.35 -17.74
C GLN A 132 -1.22 2.66 -16.97
N THR A 133 -1.13 2.77 -15.65
CA THR A 133 -2.27 3.06 -14.79
C THR A 133 -2.30 4.55 -14.46
N ASP A 134 -3.35 5.25 -14.88
CA ASP A 134 -3.67 6.60 -14.41
C ASP A 134 -4.51 6.57 -13.10
N PRO A 135 -4.69 7.71 -12.41
CA PRO A 135 -5.46 7.76 -11.16
C PRO A 135 -6.92 7.29 -11.24
N ALA A 136 -7.55 7.31 -12.43
CA ALA A 136 -8.95 6.88 -12.59
C ALA A 136 -9.10 5.38 -12.38
N TRP A 137 -8.12 4.57 -12.77
CA TRP A 137 -8.11 3.12 -12.50
C TRP A 137 -8.05 2.81 -11.01
N VAL A 138 -7.19 3.53 -10.28
CA VAL A 138 -7.07 3.38 -8.82
C VAL A 138 -8.37 3.77 -8.16
N THR A 139 -8.97 4.89 -8.60
CA THR A 139 -10.25 5.39 -8.09
C THR A 139 -11.38 4.39 -8.35
N ALA A 140 -11.48 3.82 -9.55
CA ALA A 140 -12.51 2.84 -9.88
C ALA A 140 -12.39 1.57 -9.01
N VAL A 141 -11.18 1.05 -8.84
CA VAL A 141 -10.92 -0.10 -7.97
C VAL A 141 -11.20 0.23 -6.51
N ALA A 142 -10.81 1.42 -6.04
CA ALA A 142 -11.12 1.87 -4.68
C ALA A 142 -12.64 1.92 -4.46
N ASN A 143 -13.41 2.50 -5.39
CA ASN A 143 -14.87 2.51 -5.34
C ASN A 143 -15.46 1.11 -5.21
N ALA A 144 -14.89 0.11 -5.88
CA ALA A 144 -15.36 -1.27 -5.83
C ALA A 144 -14.95 -2.04 -4.57
N THR A 145 -13.86 -1.65 -3.90
CA THR A 145 -13.19 -2.51 -2.90
C THR A 145 -12.97 -1.87 -1.53
N TRP A 146 -13.17 -0.56 -1.39
CA TRP A 146 -12.81 0.17 -0.17
C TRP A 146 -13.61 -0.26 1.07
N ALA A 147 -14.82 -0.82 0.89
CA ALA A 147 -15.56 -1.44 1.97
C ALA A 147 -14.77 -2.55 2.70
N ARG A 148 -13.83 -3.22 2.01
CA ARG A 148 -12.90 -4.20 2.58
C ARG A 148 -11.49 -3.67 2.86
N ARG A 149 -11.23 -2.39 2.57
CA ARG A 149 -9.96 -1.70 2.88
C ARG A 149 -8.72 -2.42 2.32
N VAL A 150 -8.84 -2.95 1.11
CA VAL A 150 -7.70 -3.60 0.45
C VAL A 150 -6.56 -2.61 0.18
N THR A 151 -5.33 -3.12 0.21
CA THR A 151 -4.15 -2.30 -0.07
C THR A 151 -3.99 -2.12 -1.58
N LEU A 152 -3.72 -0.90 -2.02
CA LEU A 152 -3.58 -0.54 -3.44
C LEU A 152 -2.17 0.01 -3.68
N GLY A 153 -1.49 -0.46 -4.72
CA GLY A 153 -0.19 0.12 -5.07
C GLY A 153 0.43 -0.42 -6.36
N GLY A 154 1.52 0.20 -6.78
CA GLY A 154 2.23 -0.13 -8.02
C GLY A 154 3.49 -0.98 -7.86
N SER A 155 3.89 -1.34 -6.64
CA SER A 155 5.09 -2.13 -6.37
C SER A 155 4.77 -3.63 -6.31
N ALA A 156 5.38 -4.40 -7.19
CA ALA A 156 5.27 -5.86 -7.19
C ALA A 156 5.95 -6.49 -5.96
N ASP A 157 7.08 -5.92 -5.52
CA ASP A 157 7.72 -6.37 -4.28
C ASP A 157 6.77 -6.17 -3.08
N ASP A 158 6.11 -5.01 -2.96
CA ASP A 158 5.15 -4.73 -1.86
C ASP A 158 3.96 -5.69 -1.86
N ALA A 159 3.45 -6.04 -3.04
CA ALA A 159 2.38 -7.02 -3.15
C ALA A 159 2.78 -8.40 -2.56
N GLY A 160 4.08 -8.74 -2.57
CA GLY A 160 4.60 -10.02 -2.10
C GLY A 160 5.17 -10.05 -0.67
N ILE A 161 5.50 -8.90 -0.07
CA ILE A 161 6.12 -8.84 1.27
C ILE A 161 5.17 -9.27 2.41
N GLY A 162 5.77 -9.51 3.57
CA GLY A 162 5.10 -9.89 4.81
C GLY A 162 5.35 -11.35 5.15
N ASP A 163 5.74 -11.63 6.38
CA ASP A 163 5.83 -12.99 6.91
C ASP A 163 4.45 -13.47 7.36
N LEU A 164 3.52 -13.50 6.41
CA LEU A 164 2.10 -13.78 6.61
C LEU A 164 1.74 -15.12 5.95
N ASP A 165 0.93 -15.91 6.65
CA ASP A 165 0.45 -17.21 6.19
C ASP A 165 -0.43 -17.07 4.93
N THR A 166 -1.18 -15.98 4.83
CA THR A 166 -2.07 -15.70 3.70
C THR A 166 -1.77 -14.35 3.07
N ARG A 167 -1.15 -14.40 1.89
CA ARG A 167 -0.87 -13.24 1.05
C ARG A 167 -1.56 -13.43 -0.28
N GLN A 168 -2.40 -12.49 -0.67
CA GLN A 168 -3.10 -12.48 -1.94
C GLN A 168 -2.75 -11.21 -2.71
N ALA A 169 -2.42 -11.37 -3.99
CA ALA A 169 -2.22 -10.27 -4.92
C ALA A 169 -3.16 -10.40 -6.12
N VAL A 170 -3.95 -9.36 -6.38
CA VAL A 170 -4.73 -9.25 -7.62
C VAL A 170 -3.94 -8.37 -8.58
N ILE A 171 -3.42 -8.96 -9.65
CA ILE A 171 -2.61 -8.27 -10.66
C ILE A 171 -3.51 -7.76 -11.78
N ILE A 172 -3.46 -6.47 -12.02
CA ILE A 172 -4.19 -5.83 -13.11
C ILE A 172 -3.37 -5.94 -14.39
N ASN A 173 -4.00 -6.46 -15.46
CA ASN A 173 -3.42 -6.52 -16.81
C ASN A 173 -1.96 -7.05 -16.83
N PRO A 174 -1.68 -8.27 -16.36
CA PRO A 174 -0.31 -8.78 -16.17
C PRO A 174 0.52 -8.88 -17.46
N ARG A 175 -0.13 -8.83 -18.62
CA ARG A 175 0.50 -8.85 -19.95
C ARG A 175 0.80 -7.46 -20.51
N GLN A 176 0.50 -6.40 -19.77
CA GLN A 176 0.66 -5.02 -20.23
C GLN A 176 1.57 -4.24 -19.28
N GLY A 177 2.55 -3.53 -19.83
CA GLY A 177 3.42 -2.59 -19.12
C GLY A 177 4.45 -3.20 -18.16
N TYR A 178 4.53 -4.52 -18.02
CA TYR A 178 5.59 -5.19 -17.24
C TYR A 178 6.76 -5.53 -18.16
N THR A 179 8.00 -5.37 -17.69
CA THR A 179 9.22 -5.63 -18.48
C THR A 179 9.52 -7.13 -18.64
N SER A 180 8.89 -7.97 -17.84
CA SER A 180 9.00 -9.42 -17.86
C SER A 180 7.66 -10.07 -17.47
N ASP A 181 7.59 -11.40 -17.55
CA ASP A 181 6.44 -12.15 -17.04
C ASP A 181 6.32 -11.99 -15.52
N ILE A 182 5.38 -11.14 -15.10
CA ILE A 182 5.15 -10.82 -13.70
C ILE A 182 4.70 -12.04 -12.89
N LEU A 183 3.97 -12.99 -13.50
CA LEU A 183 3.50 -14.19 -12.80
C LEU A 183 4.66 -15.14 -12.52
N ALA A 184 5.53 -15.35 -13.52
CA ALA A 184 6.76 -16.12 -13.34
C ALA A 184 7.70 -15.48 -12.31
N TRP A 185 7.78 -14.15 -12.31
CA TRP A 185 8.55 -13.40 -11.32
C TRP A 185 8.03 -13.60 -9.89
N PHE A 186 6.71 -13.54 -9.64
CA PHE A 186 6.15 -13.84 -8.32
C PHE A 186 6.44 -15.28 -7.89
N ALA A 187 6.28 -16.25 -8.80
CA ALA A 187 6.57 -17.65 -8.49
C ALA A 187 8.03 -17.86 -8.06
N GLN A 188 8.96 -17.10 -8.64
CA GLN A 188 10.39 -17.16 -8.31
C GLN A 188 10.73 -16.45 -6.99
N TYR A 189 10.25 -15.21 -6.80
CA TYR A 189 10.73 -14.35 -5.72
C TYR A 189 9.80 -14.28 -4.50
N TYR A 190 8.52 -14.57 -4.69
CA TYR A 190 7.49 -14.48 -3.65
C TYR A 190 6.60 -15.74 -3.66
N PRO A 191 7.18 -16.93 -3.46
CA PRO A 191 6.39 -18.16 -3.42
C PRO A 191 5.36 -18.11 -2.29
N GLY A 192 4.20 -18.72 -2.53
CA GLY A 192 3.09 -18.79 -1.59
C GLY A 192 2.11 -17.60 -1.63
N VAL A 193 2.33 -16.60 -2.49
CA VAL A 193 1.30 -15.57 -2.74
C VAL A 193 0.20 -16.15 -3.63
N ASP A 194 -1.06 -16.06 -3.19
CA ASP A 194 -2.26 -16.35 -4.00
C ASP A 194 -2.41 -15.27 -5.08
N LEU A 195 -1.94 -15.57 -6.28
CA LEU A 195 -2.05 -14.66 -7.42
C LEU A 195 -3.40 -14.82 -8.09
N ARG A 196 -4.10 -13.70 -8.24
CA ARG A 196 -5.30 -13.57 -9.07
C ARG A 196 -5.07 -12.50 -10.11
N VAL A 197 -5.84 -12.56 -11.18
CA VAL A 197 -5.69 -11.65 -12.32
C VAL A 197 -7.01 -10.95 -12.61
N ALA A 198 -6.93 -9.65 -12.87
CA ALA A 198 -8.02 -8.85 -13.38
C ALA A 198 -7.58 -8.18 -14.70
N GLU A 199 -8.05 -8.70 -15.83
CA GLU A 199 -7.75 -8.14 -17.15
C GLU A 199 -8.91 -7.27 -17.64
N GLY A 200 -8.67 -6.09 -18.17
CA GLY A 200 -9.72 -5.26 -18.76
C GLY A 200 -9.16 -4.02 -19.43
N THR A 201 -9.97 -3.38 -20.26
CA THR A 201 -9.54 -2.22 -21.07
C THR A 201 -10.10 -0.90 -20.54
N THR A 202 -11.01 -0.94 -19.56
CA THR A 202 -11.50 0.25 -18.85
C THR A 202 -11.36 0.11 -17.33
N PRO A 203 -11.27 1.24 -16.59
CA PRO A 203 -11.26 1.26 -15.13
C PRO A 203 -12.41 0.47 -14.50
N GLU A 204 -13.63 0.60 -15.04
CA GLU A 204 -14.85 -0.03 -14.50
C GLU A 204 -14.83 -1.55 -14.71
N GLU A 205 -14.36 -2.01 -15.87
CA GLU A 205 -14.24 -3.44 -16.16
C GLU A 205 -13.24 -4.10 -15.20
N VAL A 206 -12.07 -3.48 -15.02
CA VAL A 206 -11.07 -3.99 -14.08
C VAL A 206 -11.57 -3.92 -12.64
N ALA A 207 -12.24 -2.84 -12.23
CA ALA A 207 -12.81 -2.74 -10.89
C ALA A 207 -13.78 -3.89 -10.58
N LEU A 208 -14.66 -4.24 -11.53
CA LEU A 208 -15.56 -5.39 -11.41
C LEU A 208 -14.79 -6.72 -11.28
N LYS A 209 -13.77 -6.93 -12.12
CA LYS A 209 -12.97 -8.16 -12.11
C LYS A 209 -12.10 -8.27 -10.85
N VAL A 210 -11.58 -7.17 -10.33
CA VAL A 210 -10.88 -7.13 -9.03
C VAL A 210 -11.85 -7.52 -7.92
N LYS A 211 -13.07 -6.97 -7.91
CA LYS A 211 -14.10 -7.32 -6.93
C LYS A 211 -14.42 -8.83 -6.95
N GLN A 212 -14.60 -9.40 -8.14
CA GLN A 212 -14.79 -10.84 -8.33
C GLN A 212 -13.58 -11.66 -7.87
N ALA A 213 -12.37 -11.23 -8.24
CA ALA A 213 -11.14 -11.86 -7.81
C ALA A 213 -10.96 -11.81 -6.29
N LEU A 214 -11.48 -10.81 -5.59
CA LEU A 214 -11.47 -10.74 -4.13
C LEU A 214 -12.60 -11.54 -3.47
N GLY A 215 -13.58 -12.05 -4.24
CA GLY A 215 -14.77 -12.72 -3.72
C GLY A 215 -15.76 -11.78 -3.03
N MET A 216 -15.97 -10.60 -3.62
CA MET A 216 -16.85 -9.53 -3.10
C MET A 216 -18.10 -9.30 -3.96
#